data_AF-F8C6R7-F1
#
_entry.id   AF-F8C6R7-F1
#
_cell.length_a   1.000
_cell.length_b   1.000
_cell.length_c   1.000
_cell.angle_alpha   90.00
_cell.angle_beta   90.00
_cell.angle_gamma   90.00
#
_symmetry.space_group_name_H-M   'P 1'
#
loop_
_entity.id
_entity.type
_entity.pdbx_description
1 polymer ?
#
loop_
_entity_poly.entity_id
_entity_poly.type
_entity_poly.pdbx_seq_one_letter_code
_entity_poly.pdbx_strand_id
1 'polypeptide(L)'
;MIICPLCDHVQPEGTECDVCGKRFPAAVAEAATPVATLPELEVTPHAGGRASVETSAIPDLDLTRLRSGPDLPVQPVPDLQLTRARDLGPVPVAPMTELDTGRAADDGVRTAAPLGAVVCRYCRNTQATGLLCDHCGMRLPRAKPAAAAAPGRPSADDDGWRSCASCHTRVRVGKACPECGTRAQEEA
;
A
#
# COMPACT_ATOMS: atom_id res chain seq x y z
N MET A 1 -1.19 -0.73 26.31
CA MET A 1 -0.16 0.13 25.71
C MET A 1 -0.25 0.03 24.20
N ILE A 2 -0.91 0.99 23.58
CA ILE A 2 -1.11 1.10 22.13
C ILE A 2 -0.25 2.29 21.66
N ILE A 3 0.52 2.11 20.59
CA ILE A 3 1.32 3.18 19.98
C ILE A 3 0.60 3.60 18.69
N CYS A 4 0.31 4.90 18.55
CA CYS A 4 -0.37 5.40 17.37
C CYS A 4 0.54 5.36 16.14
N PRO A 5 0.21 4.63 15.07
CA PRO A 5 1.07 4.50 13.88
C PRO A 5 1.16 5.80 13.05
N LEU A 6 0.44 6.86 13.45
CA LEU A 6 0.41 8.12 12.73
C LEU A 6 1.20 9.23 13.43
N CYS A 7 1.22 9.25 14.77
CA CYS A 7 1.85 10.33 15.54
C CYS A 7 2.77 9.82 16.67
N ASP A 8 3.00 8.50 16.73
CA ASP A 8 3.80 7.80 17.73
C ASP A 8 3.40 8.07 19.19
N HIS A 9 2.22 8.64 19.41
CA HIS A 9 1.67 8.84 20.74
C HIS A 9 1.39 7.49 21.41
N VAL A 10 1.90 7.34 22.63
CA VAL A 10 1.70 6.15 23.46
C VAL A 10 0.52 6.39 24.39
N GLN A 11 -0.47 5.51 24.34
CA GLN A 11 -1.67 5.60 25.17
C GLN A 11 -2.04 4.24 25.79
N PRO A 12 -2.70 4.22 26.96
CA PRO A 12 -2.95 2.98 27.69
C PRO A 12 -3.97 2.07 26.98
N GLU A 13 -5.09 2.66 26.55
CA GLU A 13 -6.26 2.00 25.97
C GLU A 13 -7.04 2.98 25.07
N GLY A 14 -7.97 2.49 24.26
CA GLY A 14 -8.79 3.32 23.36
C GLY A 14 -8.95 2.72 21.97
N THR A 15 -10.07 3.01 21.31
CA THR A 15 -10.34 2.63 19.92
C THR A 15 -9.89 3.69 18.92
N GLU A 16 -9.45 4.86 19.41
CA GLU A 16 -8.87 5.95 18.64
C GLU A 16 -7.75 6.64 19.40
N CYS A 17 -6.88 7.36 18.68
CA CYS A 17 -5.78 8.10 19.26
C CYS A 17 -6.23 9.43 19.85
N ASP A 18 -5.89 9.69 21.12
CA ASP A 18 -6.28 10.93 21.84
C ASP A 18 -5.68 12.20 21.21
N VAL A 19 -4.57 12.08 20.47
CA VAL A 19 -3.85 13.21 19.88
C VAL A 19 -4.27 13.50 18.43
N CYS A 20 -4.40 12.46 17.59
CA CYS A 20 -4.64 12.64 16.16
C CYS A 20 -5.99 12.09 15.67
N GLY A 21 -6.82 11.53 16.57
CA GLY A 21 -8.15 10.99 16.24
C GLY A 21 -8.13 9.73 15.37
N LYS A 22 -6.95 9.14 15.15
CA LYS A 22 -6.82 7.94 14.31
C LYS A 22 -7.48 6.74 15.01
N ARG A 23 -8.56 6.23 14.43
CA ARG A 23 -9.18 4.97 14.85
C ARG A 23 -8.25 3.79 14.58
N PHE A 24 -8.00 2.97 15.61
CA PHE A 24 -7.30 1.70 15.45
C PHE A 24 -8.25 0.68 14.82
N PRO A 25 -7.73 -0.22 13.97
CA PRO A 25 -8.53 -1.36 13.54
C PRO A 25 -8.95 -2.15 14.78
N ALA A 26 -10.26 -2.27 15.00
CA ALA A 26 -10.77 -3.19 16.00
C ALA A 26 -10.19 -4.57 15.69
N ALA A 27 -9.72 -5.28 16.72
CA ALA A 27 -9.35 -6.67 16.56
C ALA A 27 -10.58 -7.39 15.99
N VAL A 28 -10.54 -7.71 14.70
CA VAL A 28 -11.58 -8.48 14.05
C VAL A 28 -11.49 -9.84 14.74
N ALA A 29 -12.41 -10.11 15.66
CA ALA A 29 -12.69 -11.48 16.06
C ALA A 29 -13.02 -12.19 14.75
N GLU A 30 -12.11 -13.03 14.29
CA GLU A 30 -12.18 -13.75 13.02
C GLU A 30 -13.32 -14.77 13.14
N ALA A 31 -14.56 -14.28 13.06
CA ALA A 31 -15.73 -15.12 12.95
C ALA A 31 -15.63 -15.78 11.58
N ALA A 32 -15.31 -17.07 11.59
CA ALA A 32 -15.18 -17.88 10.39
C ALA A 32 -16.46 -17.75 9.55
N THR A 33 -16.38 -17.03 8.43
CA THR A 33 -17.44 -17.03 7.42
C THR A 33 -17.60 -18.46 6.91
N PRO A 34 -18.82 -19.05 6.96
CA PRO A 34 -19.04 -20.41 6.47
C PRO A 34 -18.84 -20.44 4.95
N VAL A 35 -17.77 -21.10 4.51
CA VAL A 35 -17.51 -21.34 3.08
C VAL A 35 -18.36 -22.52 2.64
N ALA A 36 -19.27 -22.30 1.69
CA ALA A 36 -20.09 -23.36 1.12
C ALA A 36 -19.23 -24.35 0.30
N THR A 37 -19.41 -25.65 0.53
CA THR A 37 -18.70 -26.71 -0.19
C THR A 37 -19.36 -26.97 -1.55
N LEU A 38 -18.56 -27.01 -2.61
CA LEU A 38 -19.01 -27.39 -3.95
C LEU A 38 -18.93 -28.92 -4.14
N PRO A 39 -19.95 -29.57 -4.73
CA PRO A 39 -20.01 -31.03 -4.82
C PRO A 39 -19.04 -31.66 -5.83
N GLU A 40 -18.57 -30.88 -6.81
CA GLU A 40 -17.67 -31.33 -7.89
C GLU A 40 -16.18 -31.31 -7.48
N LEU A 41 -15.85 -30.78 -6.30
CA LEU A 41 -14.49 -30.65 -5.80
C LEU A 41 -14.20 -31.78 -4.79
N GLU A 42 -13.12 -32.53 -5.04
CA GLU A 42 -12.62 -33.49 -4.06
C GLU A 42 -12.36 -32.78 -2.73
N VAL A 43 -12.99 -33.28 -1.68
CA VAL A 43 -12.91 -32.68 -0.36
C VAL A 43 -11.48 -32.87 0.15
N THR A 44 -10.73 -31.78 0.32
CA THR A 44 -9.47 -31.83 1.06
C THR A 44 -9.75 -32.44 2.44
N PRO A 45 -8.97 -33.43 2.92
CA PRO A 45 -9.26 -34.14 4.17
C PRO A 45 -9.20 -33.24 5.43
N HIS A 46 -8.85 -31.97 5.26
CA HIS A 46 -8.78 -30.97 6.31
C HIS A 46 -10.00 -30.04 6.23
N ALA A 47 -10.90 -30.16 7.21
CA ALA A 47 -12.04 -29.26 7.34
C ALA A 47 -11.57 -27.79 7.46
N GLY A 48 -12.11 -26.91 6.60
CA GLY A 48 -11.85 -25.48 6.63
C GLY A 48 -10.46 -25.03 6.14
N GLY A 49 -9.65 -25.92 5.55
CA GLY A 49 -8.34 -25.58 4.97
C GLY A 49 -7.29 -25.05 5.97
N ARG A 50 -7.59 -25.09 7.27
CA ARG A 50 -6.75 -24.60 8.37
C ARG A 50 -6.60 -25.63 9.49
N ALA A 51 -6.54 -26.92 9.13
CA ALA A 51 -6.21 -27.93 10.11
C ALA A 51 -4.81 -27.66 10.68
N SER A 52 -4.68 -27.62 12.00
CA SER A 52 -3.39 -27.52 12.66
C SER A 52 -2.55 -28.74 12.27
N VAL A 53 -1.52 -28.53 11.48
CA VAL A 53 -0.53 -29.57 11.19
C VAL A 53 0.52 -29.51 12.29
N GLU A 54 0.68 -30.61 13.01
CA GLU A 54 1.73 -30.73 14.02
C GLU A 54 3.08 -30.80 13.31
N THR A 55 3.81 -29.69 13.28
CA THR A 55 5.15 -29.63 12.71
C THR A 55 6.18 -29.83 13.81
N SER A 56 6.89 -30.95 13.79
CA SER A 56 8.08 -31.12 14.63
C SER A 56 9.26 -30.34 14.03
N ALA A 57 10.10 -29.78 14.89
CA ALA A 57 11.35 -29.16 14.43
C ALA A 57 12.25 -30.27 13.84
N ILE A 58 12.66 -30.08 12.60
CA ILE A 58 13.63 -30.96 11.95
C ILE A 58 15.00 -30.71 12.62
N PRO A 59 15.68 -31.72 13.15
CA PRO A 59 17.04 -31.56 13.66
C PRO A 59 17.94 -31.03 12.53
N ASP A 60 18.86 -30.12 12.87
CA ASP A 60 19.83 -29.45 11.97
C ASP A 60 19.30 -28.27 11.12
N LEU A 61 18.02 -27.91 11.24
CA LEU A 61 17.49 -26.68 10.63
C LEU A 61 17.72 -25.48 11.56
N ASP A 62 18.44 -24.48 11.08
CA ASP A 62 18.78 -23.27 11.82
C ASP A 62 17.50 -22.47 12.19
N LEU A 63 17.05 -22.60 13.44
CA LEU A 63 15.78 -22.06 13.95
C LEU A 63 15.76 -20.52 14.11
N THR A 64 16.88 -19.87 13.81
CA THR A 64 17.08 -18.42 13.91
C THR A 64 16.15 -17.61 12.99
N ARG A 65 15.52 -18.23 11.99
CA ARG A 65 14.46 -17.60 11.17
C ARG A 65 13.04 -17.76 11.72
N LEU A 66 12.80 -18.69 12.65
CA LEU A 66 11.46 -18.97 13.20
C LEU A 66 11.18 -18.26 14.53
N ARG A 67 12.21 -17.73 15.17
CA ARG A 67 12.08 -16.80 16.30
C ARG A 67 13.03 -15.64 16.06
N SER A 68 12.49 -14.45 15.79
CA SER A 68 13.18 -13.23 16.20
C SER A 68 13.50 -13.44 17.68
N GLY A 69 14.79 -13.53 18.01
CA GLY A 69 15.23 -13.83 19.37
C GLY A 69 14.61 -12.86 20.39
N PRO A 70 14.69 -13.16 21.70
CA PRO A 70 14.34 -12.17 22.70
C PRO A 70 15.08 -10.87 22.39
N ASP A 71 14.39 -9.75 22.57
CA ASP A 71 14.90 -8.40 22.31
C ASP A 71 16.08 -8.15 23.27
N LEU A 72 17.25 -8.60 22.87
CA LEU A 72 18.47 -8.45 23.64
C LEU A 72 18.90 -6.99 23.50
N PRO A 73 19.23 -6.31 24.61
CA PRO A 73 19.75 -4.96 24.52
C PRO A 73 20.98 -4.94 23.63
N VAL A 74 21.09 -3.91 22.78
CA VAL A 74 22.22 -3.72 21.88
C VAL A 74 23.50 -3.68 22.73
N GLN A 75 24.29 -4.74 22.68
CA GLN A 75 25.59 -4.83 23.33
C GLN A 75 26.63 -4.23 22.38
N PRO A 76 27.23 -3.07 22.70
CA PRO A 76 28.35 -2.56 21.93
C PRO A 76 29.55 -3.48 22.15
N VAL A 77 30.02 -4.16 21.10
CA VAL A 77 31.25 -4.95 21.14
C VAL A 77 32.43 -3.97 20.99
N PRO A 78 33.25 -3.72 22.03
CA PRO A 78 34.21 -2.61 22.04
C PRO A 78 35.30 -2.71 20.97
N ASP A 79 35.66 -3.93 20.56
CA ASP A 79 36.77 -4.21 19.64
C ASP A 79 36.31 -4.42 18.19
N LEU A 80 35.01 -4.34 17.92
CA LEU A 80 34.49 -4.36 16.56
C LEU A 80 34.52 -2.93 16.01
N GLN A 81 35.58 -2.58 15.28
CA GLN A 81 35.51 -1.45 14.37
C GLN A 81 34.38 -1.72 13.39
N LEU A 82 33.23 -1.09 13.62
CA LEU A 82 32.18 -0.95 12.61
C LEU A 82 32.76 -0.10 11.49
N THR A 83 33.48 -0.74 10.58
CA THR A 83 33.82 -0.21 9.26
C THR A 83 32.53 -0.10 8.44
N ARG A 84 31.55 0.66 8.94
CA ARG A 84 30.59 1.29 8.03
C ARG A 84 31.45 2.16 7.15
N ALA A 85 31.70 1.66 5.94
CA ALA A 85 32.46 2.35 4.94
C ALA A 85 31.90 3.78 4.88
N ARG A 86 32.74 4.73 5.27
CA ARG A 86 32.50 6.15 5.03
C ARG A 86 32.07 6.25 3.56
N ASP A 87 31.03 7.02 3.26
CA ASP A 87 30.61 7.23 1.87
C ASP A 87 31.83 7.73 1.08
N LEU A 88 32.40 6.85 0.24
CA LEU A 88 33.65 7.12 -0.48
C LEU A 88 33.40 8.01 -1.71
N GLY A 89 32.16 8.47 -1.89
CA GLY A 89 31.73 9.14 -3.11
C GLY A 89 31.75 8.18 -4.31
N PRO A 90 31.55 8.71 -5.52
CA PRO A 90 31.59 7.90 -6.73
C PRO A 90 33.01 7.37 -6.95
N VAL A 91 33.18 6.05 -6.77
CA VAL A 91 34.42 5.36 -7.13
C VAL A 91 34.46 5.26 -8.66
N PRO A 92 35.50 5.79 -9.32
CA PRO A 92 35.64 5.69 -10.77
C PRO A 92 35.95 4.23 -11.14
N VAL A 93 34.92 3.47 -11.48
CA VAL A 93 35.08 2.12 -12.05
C VAL A 93 35.24 2.28 -13.56
N ALA A 94 36.46 2.10 -14.05
CA ALA A 94 36.70 2.03 -15.49
C ALA A 94 36.04 0.75 -16.05
N PRO A 95 35.29 0.84 -17.16
CA PRO A 95 34.71 -0.35 -17.79
C PRO A 95 35.84 -1.27 -18.29
N MET A 96 35.75 -2.56 -17.95
CA MET A 96 36.69 -3.56 -18.45
C MET A 96 36.41 -3.83 -19.93
N THR A 97 37.34 -3.45 -20.81
CA THR A 97 37.19 -3.55 -22.27
C THR A 97 37.12 -4.98 -22.80
N GLU A 98 37.55 -5.97 -22.02
CA GLU A 98 37.54 -7.39 -22.40
C GLU A 98 36.25 -8.12 -21.97
N LEU A 99 35.38 -7.46 -21.18
CA LEU A 99 34.17 -8.08 -20.67
C LEU A 99 33.02 -7.87 -21.66
N ASP A 100 32.72 -8.90 -22.46
CA ASP A 100 31.49 -8.94 -23.24
C ASP A 100 30.29 -9.15 -22.30
N THR A 101 29.52 -8.08 -22.11
CA THR A 101 28.34 -8.11 -21.23
C THR A 101 27.09 -8.69 -21.92
N GLY A 102 27.17 -9.01 -23.21
CA GLY A 102 26.01 -9.45 -24.01
C GLY A 102 24.89 -8.40 -24.10
N ARG A 103 25.15 -7.16 -23.64
CA ARG A 103 24.18 -6.08 -23.63
C ARG A 103 24.30 -5.30 -24.93
N ALA A 104 23.19 -5.18 -25.65
CA ALA A 104 23.12 -4.29 -26.80
C ALA A 104 23.47 -2.86 -26.38
N ALA A 105 24.18 -2.13 -27.26
CA ALA A 105 24.45 -0.72 -27.06
C ALA A 105 23.13 0.03 -26.86
N ASP A 106 23.03 0.78 -25.77
CA ASP A 106 21.88 1.64 -25.50
C ASP A 106 21.87 2.75 -26.56
N ASP A 107 20.85 2.76 -27.42
CA ASP A 107 20.65 3.81 -28.43
C ASP A 107 20.25 5.16 -27.81
N GLY A 108 20.08 5.19 -26.48
CA GLY A 108 19.65 6.36 -25.73
C GLY A 108 18.18 6.70 -25.92
N VAL A 109 17.45 5.93 -26.73
CA VAL A 109 16.03 6.15 -27.02
C VAL A 109 15.22 5.36 -26.01
N ARG A 110 14.74 6.07 -24.98
CA ARG A 110 13.83 5.46 -24.00
C ARG A 110 12.50 5.14 -24.68
N THR A 111 12.07 3.89 -24.62
CA THR A 111 10.74 3.47 -25.07
C THR A 111 9.68 4.34 -24.41
N ALA A 112 8.85 5.00 -25.20
CA ALA A 112 7.82 5.89 -24.66
C ALA A 112 6.86 5.09 -23.77
N ALA A 113 6.60 5.61 -22.57
CA ALA A 113 5.56 5.05 -21.71
C ALA A 113 4.20 5.16 -22.43
N PRO A 114 3.33 4.14 -22.34
CA PRO A 114 2.00 4.22 -22.92
C PRO A 114 1.27 5.44 -22.33
N LEU A 115 0.66 6.21 -23.22
CA LEU A 115 -0.06 7.44 -22.90
C LEU A 115 -1.55 7.12 -22.75
N GLY A 116 -2.20 7.69 -21.73
CA GLY A 116 -3.65 7.65 -21.56
C GLY A 116 -4.15 6.63 -20.53
N ALA A 117 -5.45 6.34 -20.60
CA ALA A 117 -6.13 5.50 -19.61
C ALA A 117 -5.64 4.06 -19.65
N VAL A 118 -5.29 3.54 -18.46
CA VAL A 118 -4.79 2.18 -18.28
C VAL A 118 -5.95 1.27 -17.89
N VAL A 119 -6.00 0.11 -18.54
CA VAL A 119 -6.96 -0.94 -18.20
C VAL A 119 -6.40 -1.79 -17.05
N CYS A 120 -7.16 -1.93 -15.97
CA CYS A 120 -6.80 -2.83 -14.88
C CYS A 120 -6.76 -4.28 -15.38
N ARG A 121 -5.62 -4.96 -15.18
CA ARG A 121 -5.46 -6.37 -15.56
C ARG A 121 -6.48 -7.31 -14.88
N TYR A 122 -6.96 -6.94 -13.69
CA TYR A 122 -7.79 -7.80 -12.85
C TYR A 122 -9.29 -7.58 -13.09
N CYS A 123 -9.79 -6.35 -12.91
CA CYS A 123 -11.22 -6.05 -13.05
C CYS A 123 -11.59 -5.37 -14.37
N ARG A 124 -10.62 -5.14 -15.27
CA ARG A 124 -10.79 -4.45 -16.56
C ARG A 124 -11.32 -3.01 -16.48
N ASN A 125 -11.38 -2.42 -15.28
CA ASN A 125 -11.70 -1.00 -15.13
C ASN A 125 -10.67 -0.13 -15.86
N THR A 126 -11.14 0.84 -16.62
CA THR A 126 -10.31 1.85 -17.31
C THR A 126 -10.11 3.06 -16.40
N GLN A 127 -8.86 3.40 -16.11
CA GLN A 127 -8.53 4.51 -15.22
C GLN A 127 -7.49 5.43 -15.85
N ALA A 128 -7.75 6.74 -15.83
CA ALA A 128 -6.91 7.75 -16.46
C ALA A 128 -5.62 8.06 -15.66
N THR A 129 -5.71 7.98 -14.34
CA THR A 129 -4.64 8.38 -13.42
C THR A 129 -4.68 7.55 -12.15
N GLY A 130 -3.52 7.15 -11.62
CA GLY A 130 -3.43 6.47 -10.34
C GLY A 130 -2.47 5.27 -10.38
N LEU A 131 -1.90 4.94 -9.22
CA LEU A 131 -1.03 3.78 -9.07
C LEU A 131 -1.80 2.50 -8.71
N LEU A 132 -3.03 2.66 -8.23
CA LEU A 132 -3.94 1.62 -7.75
C LEU A 132 -5.27 1.77 -8.50
N CYS A 133 -5.92 0.65 -8.80
CA CYS A 133 -7.23 0.63 -9.43
C CYS A 133 -8.30 1.09 -8.44
N ASP A 134 -9.07 2.11 -8.80
CA ASP A 134 -10.15 2.68 -7.95
C ASP A 134 -11.28 1.67 -7.72
N HIS A 135 -11.39 0.64 -8.56
CA HIS A 135 -12.46 -0.36 -8.45
C HIS A 135 -12.06 -1.60 -7.64
N CYS A 136 -10.82 -2.09 -7.76
CA CYS A 136 -10.39 -3.35 -7.11
C CYS A 136 -9.12 -3.25 -6.26
N GLY A 137 -8.54 -2.06 -6.12
CA GLY A 137 -7.35 -1.82 -5.30
C GLY A 137 -6.04 -2.40 -5.86
N MET A 138 -6.07 -3.15 -6.95
CA MET A 138 -4.86 -3.74 -7.53
C MET A 138 -4.00 -2.72 -8.26
N ARG A 139 -2.68 -2.93 -8.25
CA ARG A 139 -1.71 -1.97 -8.81
C ARG A 139 -1.80 -1.88 -10.34
N LEU A 140 -1.87 -0.67 -10.86
CA LEU A 140 -1.91 -0.40 -12.31
C LEU A 140 -0.49 -0.31 -12.90
N PRO A 141 -0.30 -0.70 -14.17
CA PRO A 141 0.90 -0.39 -14.93
C PRO A 141 1.22 1.12 -14.89
N ARG A 142 2.51 1.46 -14.78
CA ARG A 142 2.95 2.87 -14.84
C ARG A 142 2.74 3.41 -16.25
N ALA A 143 1.68 4.17 -16.44
CA ALA A 143 1.49 5.01 -17.60
C ALA A 143 1.81 6.46 -17.25
N LYS A 144 2.34 7.20 -18.23
CA LYS A 144 2.47 8.64 -18.09
C LYS A 144 1.08 9.24 -18.28
N PRO A 145 0.55 10.02 -17.32
CA PRO A 145 -0.74 10.66 -17.51
C PRO A 145 -0.67 11.49 -18.80
N ALA A 146 -1.67 11.37 -19.65
CA ALA A 146 -1.80 12.26 -20.80
C ALA A 146 -1.82 13.68 -20.25
N ALA A 147 -0.96 14.56 -20.79
CA ALA A 147 -0.89 15.95 -20.36
C ALA A 147 -2.31 16.53 -20.44
N ALA A 148 -2.82 16.98 -19.29
CA ALA A 148 -4.10 17.67 -19.25
C ALA A 148 -4.05 18.81 -20.26
N ALA A 149 -5.02 18.84 -21.17
CA ALA A 149 -5.23 19.99 -22.01
C ALA A 149 -5.31 21.23 -21.11
N ALA A 150 -4.64 22.31 -21.53
CA ALA A 150 -4.62 23.59 -20.84
C ALA A 150 -6.04 23.98 -20.36
N PRO A 151 -6.17 24.70 -19.23
CA PRO A 151 -7.46 25.08 -18.66
C PRO A 151 -8.20 26.03 -19.61
N GLY A 152 -8.92 25.46 -20.57
CA GLY A 152 -9.78 26.16 -21.50
C GLY A 152 -11.19 26.18 -20.95
N ARG A 153 -11.55 27.31 -20.31
CA ARG A 153 -12.90 27.79 -19.93
C ARG A 153 -13.78 26.84 -19.11
N PRO A 154 -14.44 27.32 -18.04
CA PRO A 154 -15.44 26.53 -17.35
C PRO A 154 -16.57 26.19 -18.33
N SER A 155 -16.72 24.90 -18.63
CA SER A 155 -17.93 24.38 -19.27
C SER A 155 -19.09 24.56 -18.30
N ALA A 156 -20.18 25.12 -18.79
CA ALA A 156 -21.35 25.60 -18.06
C ALA A 156 -22.25 24.47 -17.53
N ASP A 157 -21.67 23.45 -16.91
CA ASP A 157 -22.37 22.41 -16.14
C ASP A 157 -21.65 22.21 -14.80
N ASP A 158 -21.51 23.31 -14.05
CA ASP A 158 -21.08 23.27 -12.65
C ASP A 158 -22.27 22.79 -11.83
N ASP A 159 -22.42 21.47 -11.82
CA ASP A 159 -23.60 20.73 -11.41
C ASP A 159 -23.77 20.76 -9.88
N GLY A 160 -23.66 21.93 -9.22
CA GLY A 160 -24.02 22.18 -7.82
C GLY A 160 -23.46 21.20 -6.78
N TRP A 161 -22.41 20.44 -7.10
CA TRP A 161 -21.80 19.45 -6.22
C TRP A 161 -20.54 20.05 -5.59
N ARG A 162 -20.54 20.17 -4.26
CA ARG A 162 -19.37 20.57 -3.47
C ARG A 162 -18.95 19.46 -2.53
N SER A 163 -17.69 19.44 -2.14
CA SER A 163 -17.21 18.57 -1.06
C SER A 163 -17.77 19.07 0.27
N CYS A 164 -18.31 18.14 1.07
CA CYS A 164 -18.68 18.43 2.45
C CYS A 164 -17.44 18.90 3.24
N ALA A 165 -17.59 19.97 4.04
CA ALA A 165 -16.49 20.52 4.84
C ALA A 165 -16.00 19.57 5.95
N SER A 166 -16.80 18.58 6.36
CA SER A 166 -16.46 17.67 7.45
C SER A 166 -15.92 16.32 6.97
N CYS A 167 -16.56 15.70 5.98
CA CYS A 167 -16.21 14.35 5.53
C CYS A 167 -15.78 14.28 4.06
N HIS A 168 -15.72 15.42 3.36
CA HIS A 168 -15.34 15.55 1.95
C HIS A 168 -16.16 14.75 0.92
N THR A 169 -17.21 14.04 1.34
CA THR A 169 -18.20 13.43 0.46
C THR A 169 -18.79 14.50 -0.46
N ARG A 170 -19.01 14.19 -1.74
CA ARG A 170 -19.69 15.11 -2.66
C ARG A 170 -21.15 15.26 -2.22
N VAL A 171 -21.59 16.49 -1.99
CA VAL A 171 -22.95 16.84 -1.60
C VAL A 171 -23.47 17.95 -2.52
N ARG A 172 -24.77 17.93 -2.82
CA ARG A 172 -25.44 19.05 -3.51
C ARG A 172 -25.48 20.28 -2.58
N VAL A 173 -25.16 21.46 -3.10
CA VAL A 173 -25.28 22.73 -2.37
C VAL A 173 -26.72 22.88 -1.83
N GLY A 174 -26.86 23.25 -0.55
CA GLY A 174 -28.16 23.38 0.11
C GLY A 174 -28.79 22.09 0.67
N LYS A 175 -28.16 20.92 0.52
CA LYS A 175 -28.60 19.66 1.17
C LYS A 175 -27.67 19.27 2.33
N ALA A 176 -28.23 18.54 3.30
CA ALA A 176 -27.43 17.90 4.35
C ALA A 176 -26.63 16.74 3.76
N CYS A 177 -25.38 16.57 4.20
CA CYS A 177 -24.57 15.44 3.80
C CYS A 177 -25.24 14.12 4.23
N PRO A 178 -25.39 13.14 3.34
CA PRO A 178 -26.02 11.86 3.67
C PRO A 178 -25.20 11.01 4.67
N GLU A 179 -23.90 11.26 4.76
CA GLU A 179 -22.97 10.49 5.62
C GLU A 179 -22.81 11.11 7.02
N CYS A 180 -22.57 12.42 7.09
CA CYS A 180 -22.27 13.10 8.37
C CYS A 180 -23.33 14.11 8.82
N GLY A 181 -24.40 14.30 8.04
CA GLY A 181 -25.50 15.22 8.38
C GLY A 181 -25.16 16.71 8.32
N THR A 182 -23.89 17.08 8.12
CA THR A 182 -23.48 18.49 8.04
C THR A 182 -24.09 19.17 6.81
N ARG A 183 -24.64 20.37 6.99
CA ARG A 183 -25.19 21.17 5.90
C ARG A 183 -24.05 21.81 5.13
N ALA A 184 -24.02 21.59 3.81
CA ALA A 184 -23.11 22.33 2.93
C ALA A 184 -23.49 23.81 2.99
N GLN A 185 -22.67 24.64 3.65
CA GLN A 185 -22.89 26.07 3.72
C GLN A 185 -22.50 26.75 2.40
N GLU A 186 -23.30 27.72 1.97
CA GLU A 186 -22.87 28.74 1.02
C GLU A 186 -21.88 29.65 1.75
N GLU A 187 -20.63 29.70 1.27
CA GLU A 187 -19.72 30.78 1.67
C GLU A 187 -20.27 32.10 1.12
N ALA A 188 -20.47 33.07 2.02
CA ALA A 188 -20.80 34.46 1.71
C ALA A 188 -19.56 35.23 1.25
#